data_AF-A0A849P3K4-F1
#
_entry.id   AF-A0A849P3K4-F1
#
_cell.length_a   1.000
_cell.length_b   1.000
_cell.length_c   1.000
_cell.angle_alpha   90.00
_cell.angle_beta   90.00
_cell.angle_gamma   90.00
#
_symmetry.space_group_name_H-M   'P 1'
#
loop_
_entity.id
_entity.type
_entity.pdbx_description
1 polymer ?
#
loop_
_entity_poly.entity_id
_entity_poly.type
_entity_poly.pdbx_seq_one_letter_code
_entity_poly.pdbx_strand_id
1 'polypeptide(L)' 'MSAITVYINGEAKEIPAHTNLADLVKNIQLDMQMEDDPKSIATAVNEIFVPRSAREKYELKHNDQVMTFSPITGG' A
#
# COMPACT_ATOMS: atom_id res chain seq x y z
N MET A 1 8.32 1.80 19.84
CA MET A 1 7.45 1.86 18.64
C MET A 1 7.10 0.43 18.30
N SER A 2 5.82 0.08 18.28
CA SER A 2 5.40 -1.27 17.88
C SER A 2 5.45 -1.39 16.37
N ALA A 3 5.98 -2.49 15.84
CA ALA A 3 5.91 -2.80 14.41
C ALA A 3 4.80 -3.83 14.17
N ILE A 4 4.24 -3.83 12.97
CA ILE A 4 3.30 -4.84 12.48
C ILE A 4 3.85 -5.42 11.19
N THR A 5 3.63 -6.72 11.00
CA THR A 5 3.87 -7.37 9.70
C THR A 5 2.63 -7.22 8.83
N VAL A 6 2.84 -6.80 7.58
CA VAL A 6 1.84 -6.84 6.49
C VAL A 6 2.42 -7.63 5.33
N TYR A 7 1.59 -8.05 4.38
CA TYR A 7 2.02 -8.79 3.20
C TYR A 7 1.77 -7.94 1.96
N ILE A 8 2.81 -7.58 1.22
CA ILE A 8 2.71 -6.76 0.00
C ILE A 8 2.94 -7.69 -1.19
N ASN A 9 1.91 -7.92 -2.00
CA ASN A 9 1.95 -8.88 -3.11
C ASN A 9 2.45 -10.28 -2.69
N GLY A 10 2.15 -10.69 -1.45
CA GLY A 10 2.59 -11.96 -0.87
C GLY A 10 3.93 -11.91 -0.13
N GLU A 11 4.68 -10.81 -0.20
CA GLU A 11 5.94 -10.64 0.53
C GLU A 11 5.72 -10.00 1.91
N ALA A 12 6.23 -10.64 2.97
CA ALA A 12 6.12 -10.10 4.32
C ALA A 12 7.01 -8.87 4.51
N LYS A 13 6.42 -7.77 4.96
CA LYS A 13 7.12 -6.53 5.28
C LYS A 13 6.75 -6.05 6.69
N GLU A 14 7.75 -5.72 7.48
CA GLU A 14 7.54 -5.04 8.76
C GLU A 14 7.44 -3.53 8.56
N ILE A 15 6.40 -2.94 9.13
CA ILE A 15 6.14 -1.51 9.09
C ILE A 15 5.80 -1.00 10.50
N PRO A 16 5.98 0.30 10.79
CA PRO A 16 5.49 0.87 12.03
C PRO A 16 3.98 0.63 12.21
N ALA A 17 3.55 0.31 13.42
CA ALA A 17 2.13 0.30 13.77
C ALA A 17 1.52 1.70 13.51
N HIS A 18 0.24 1.73 13.15
CA HIS A 18 -0.50 2.94 12.74
C HIS A 18 -0.05 3.57 11.41
N THR A 19 0.79 2.87 10.63
CA THR A 19 1.04 3.27 9.24
C THR A 19 -0.27 3.15 8.45
N ASN A 20 -0.65 4.21 7.75
CA ASN A 20 -1.79 4.18 6.86
C ASN A 20 -1.40 3.65 5.47
N LEU A 21 -2.41 3.31 4.66
CA LEU A 21 -2.18 2.76 3.33
C LEU A 21 -1.52 3.77 2.37
N ALA A 22 -1.72 5.08 2.55
CA ALA A 22 -1.10 6.09 1.70
C ALA A 22 0.43 6.14 1.90
N ASP A 23 0.88 6.12 3.17
CA ASP A 23 2.29 6.07 3.53
C ASP A 23 2.96 4.78 3.05
N LEU A 24 2.24 3.65 3.14
CA LEU A 24 2.74 2.38 2.60
C LEU A 24 2.95 2.47 1.08
N VAL A 25 1.96 3.01 0.34
CA VAL A 25 2.06 3.17 -1.12
C VAL A 25 3.24 4.05 -1.49
N LYS A 26 3.44 5.16 -0.78
CA LYS A 26 4.59 6.05 -0.97
C LYS A 26 5.92 5.30 -0.80
N ASN A 27 6.05 4.49 0.25
CA ASN A 27 7.25 3.69 0.47
C ASN A 27 7.47 2.67 -0.66
N ILE A 28 6.41 2.02 -1.14
CA ILE A 28 6.51 1.10 -2.29
C ILE A 28 7.00 1.84 -3.55
N GLN A 29 6.49 3.05 -3.82
CA GLN A 29 6.95 3.85 -4.96
C GLN A 29 8.42 4.23 -4.86
N LEU A 30 8.87 4.64 -3.67
CA LEU A 30 10.27 4.94 -3.41
C LEU A 30 11.17 3.71 -3.63
N ASP A 31 10.76 2.54 -3.13
CA ASP A 31 11.48 1.28 -3.33
C ASP A 31 11.58 0.90 -4.81
N MET A 32 10.53 1.20 -5.60
CA MET A 32 10.48 0.97 -7.04
C MET A 32 11.12 2.10 -7.88
N GLN A 33 11.72 3.12 -7.25
CA GLN A 33 12.26 4.32 -7.91
C GLN A 33 11.24 5.04 -8.81
N MET A 34 9.96 4.98 -8.45
CA MET A 34 8.88 5.69 -9.13
C MET A 34 8.71 7.09 -8.52
N GLU A 35 8.20 8.02 -9.32
CA GLU A 35 7.73 9.31 -8.79
C GLU A 35 6.62 9.09 -7.76
N ASP A 36 6.54 9.99 -6.76
CA ASP A 36 5.50 10.04 -5.75
C ASP A 36 4.16 10.51 -6.36
N ASP A 37 3.59 9.67 -7.22
CA ASP A 37 2.29 9.85 -7.85
C ASP A 37 1.28 8.81 -7.34
N PRO A 38 0.32 9.18 -6.48
CA PRO A 38 -0.73 8.29 -5.99
C PRO A 38 -1.59 7.64 -7.09
N LYS A 39 -1.56 8.19 -8.32
CA LYS A 39 -2.27 7.63 -9.48
C LYS A 39 -1.55 6.44 -10.09
N SER A 40 -0.23 6.36 -9.93
CA SER A 40 0.62 5.33 -10.52
C SER A 40 0.33 3.90 -10.01
N ILE A 41 -0.26 3.77 -8.82
CA ILE A 41 -0.57 2.49 -8.20
C ILE A 41 -2.01 2.44 -7.69
N ALA A 42 -2.75 1.40 -8.07
CA ALA A 42 -4.00 0.97 -7.47
C ALA A 42 -3.72 -0.06 -6.35
N THR A 43 -4.60 -0.11 -5.34
CA THR A 43 -4.40 -0.94 -4.14
C THR A 43 -5.65 -1.69 -3.74
N ALA A 44 -5.50 -2.94 -3.31
CA ALA A 44 -6.51 -3.67 -2.56
C ALA A 44 -5.91 -4.14 -1.23
N VAL A 45 -6.73 -4.20 -0.18
CA VAL A 45 -6.34 -4.78 1.11
C VAL A 45 -7.30 -5.91 1.42
N ASN A 46 -6.76 -7.11 1.70
CA ASN A 46 -7.52 -8.34 1.92
C ASN A 46 -8.56 -8.57 0.81
N GLU A 47 -8.11 -8.47 -0.44
CA GLU A 47 -8.94 -8.60 -1.67
C GLU A 47 -10.02 -7.51 -1.87
N ILE A 48 -10.08 -6.51 -0.99
CA ILE A 48 -11.02 -5.39 -1.09
C ILE A 48 -10.31 -4.19 -1.68
N PHE A 49 -10.80 -3.70 -2.82
CA PHE A 49 -10.27 -2.47 -3.43
C PHE A 49 -10.40 -1.27 -2.49
N VAL A 50 -9.29 -0.54 -2.29
CA VAL A 50 -9.27 0.68 -1.48
C VAL A 50 -9.08 1.89 -2.40
N PRO A 51 -10.10 2.78 -2.52
CA PRO A 51 -9.99 3.96 -3.36
C PRO A 51 -8.94 4.93 -2.81
N ARG A 52 -8.33 5.70 -3.72
CA ARG A 52 -7.21 6.62 -3.39
C ARG A 52 -7.57 7.59 -2.25
N SER A 53 -8.78 8.15 -2.28
CA SER A 53 -9.30 9.08 -1.28
C SER A 53 -9.50 8.46 0.12
N ALA A 54 -9.51 7.12 0.23
CA ALA A 54 -9.65 6.42 1.50
C ALA A 54 -8.30 5.98 2.11
N ARG A 55 -7.20 6.03 1.34
CA ARG A 55 -5.90 5.47 1.77
C ARG A 55 -5.32 6.15 3.01
N GLU A 56 -5.42 7.48 3.09
CA GLU A 56 -4.95 8.24 4.26
C GLU A 56 -5.72 7.88 5.54
N LYS A 57 -6.96 7.42 5.41
CA LYS A 57 -7.83 7.03 6.53
C LYS A 57 -7.77 5.53 6.83
N TYR A 58 -7.17 4.75 5.94
CA TYR A 58 -7.07 3.31 6.10
C TYR A 58 -5.80 2.98 6.89
N GLU A 59 -5.93 2.75 8.20
CA GLU A 59 -4.84 2.24 9.03
C GLU A 59 -4.63 0.74 8.77
N LEU A 60 -3.38 0.37 8.47
CA LEU A 60 -3.01 -1.03 8.26
C LEU A 60 -2.98 -1.78 9.58
N LYS A 61 -3.40 -3.04 9.53
CA LYS A 61 -3.39 -3.96 10.65
C LYS A 61 -2.40 -5.08 10.42
N HIS A 62 -1.98 -5.70 11.52
CA HIS A 62 -1.12 -6.86 11.44
C HIS A 62 -1.79 -7.97 10.61
N ASN A 63 -1.01 -8.57 9.72
CA ASN A 63 -1.39 -9.59 8.74
C ASN A 63 -2.29 -9.11 7.60
N ASP A 64 -2.49 -7.81 7.41
CA ASP A 64 -3.15 -7.29 6.22
C ASP A 64 -2.40 -7.69 4.95
N GLN A 65 -3.14 -8.14 3.94
CA GLN A 65 -2.63 -8.46 2.62
C GLN A 65 -2.89 -7.29 1.67
N VAL A 66 -1.83 -6.56 1.33
CA VAL A 66 -1.86 -5.44 0.40
C VAL A 66 -1.46 -5.93 -0.98
N MET A 67 -2.35 -5.73 -1.96
CA MET A 67 -2.05 -5.97 -3.37
C MET A 67 -1.88 -4.64 -4.07
N THR A 68 -0.82 -4.51 -4.86
CA THR A 68 -0.60 -3.34 -5.71
C THR A 68 -0.75 -3.70 -7.18
N PHE A 69 -1.35 -2.78 -7.94
CA PHE A 69 -1.55 -2.94 -9.37
C PHE A 69 -1.13 -1.66 -10.06
N SER A 70 -0.29 -1.77 -11.10
CA SER A 70 -0.07 -0.66 -12.01
C SER A 70 -1.29 -0.53 -12.92
N PRO A 71 -1.80 0.70 -13.19
CA PRO A 71 -2.87 0.88 -14.15
C PRO A 71 -2.43 0.33 -15.52
N ILE A 72 -3.22 -0.59 -16.07
CA ILE A 72 -2.96 -1.25 -17.37
C ILE A 72 -3.33 -0.32 -18.54
N THR A 73 -3.81 0.90 -18.27
CA THR A 73 -4.23 1.85 -19.30
C THR A 73 -3.00 2.44 -20.00
N GLY A 74 -2.70 1.95 -21.20
CA GLY A 74 -2.01 2.76 -22.20
C GLY A 74 -3.03 3.70 -22.85
N GLY A 75 -2.79 5.01 -22.75
CA GLY A 75 -3.43 6.07 -23.55
C GLY A 75 -4.95 6.14 -23.53
#